data_AF-A0A6I5KR14-F1
#
_entry.id   AF-A0A6I5KR14-F1
#
_cell.length_a   1.000
_cell.length_b   1.000
_cell.length_c   1.000
_cell.angle_alpha   90.00
_cell.angle_beta   90.00
_cell.angle_gamma   90.00
#
_symmetry.space_group_name_H-M   'P 1'
#
loop_
_entity.id
_entity.type
_entity.pdbx_description
1 polymer ?
#
loop_
_entity_poly.entity_id
_entity_poly.type
_entity_poly.pdbx_seq_one_letter_code
_entity_poly.pdbx_strand_id
1 'polypeptide(L)'
;MEYEEIPHNPSPEKLSLGETTPLEEKITGLLGLVLYGEDYDLAMEKSLEFSNSPDNLLKGCAFICFGHLARLYGKLDLEKVIPIFKANQHTEDPVLKGKMEDAISDITFFLKVEDLFL
;
A
#
# COMPACT_ATOMS: atom_id res chain seq x y z
N MET A 1 16.76 -9.77 -9.37
CA MET A 1 15.32 -9.42 -9.41
C MET A 1 14.94 -9.34 -10.86
N GLU A 2 13.91 -10.09 -11.26
CA GLU A 2 13.25 -9.91 -12.54
C GLU A 2 12.20 -8.80 -12.39
N TYR A 3 12.09 -7.93 -13.40
CA TYR A 3 11.07 -6.89 -13.40
C TYR A 3 9.76 -7.48 -13.91
N GLU A 4 8.68 -7.31 -13.15
CA GLU A 4 7.32 -7.69 -13.54
C GLU A 4 6.49 -6.42 -13.75
N GLU A 5 5.95 -6.26 -14.95
CA GLU A 5 5.03 -5.17 -15.24
C GLU A 5 3.66 -5.49 -14.64
N ILE A 6 3.11 -4.57 -13.85
CA ILE A 6 1.76 -4.72 -13.33
C ILE A 6 0.77 -4.55 -14.49
N PRO A 7 -0.13 -5.51 -14.76
CA PRO A 7 -1.07 -5.42 -15.86
C PRO A 7 -1.92 -4.16 -15.77
N HIS A 8 -2.02 -3.42 -16.88
CA HIS A 8 -2.93 -2.29 -16.99
C HIS A 8 -4.39 -2.74 -16.88
N ASN A 9 -5.14 -2.08 -15.99
CA ASN A 9 -6.59 -2.22 -15.84
C ASN A 9 -7.10 -3.65 -15.51
N PRO A 10 -6.72 -4.24 -14.36
CA PRO A 10 -7.52 -5.32 -13.81
C PRO A 10 -8.85 -4.70 -13.38
N SER A 11 -9.97 -5.02 -14.04
CA SER A 11 -11.27 -4.56 -13.53
C SER A 11 -11.38 -4.95 -12.05
N PRO A 12 -12.01 -4.14 -11.18
CA PRO A 12 -12.18 -4.49 -9.77
C PRO A 12 -12.75 -5.89 -9.54
N GLU A 13 -13.59 -6.34 -10.47
CA GLU A 13 -14.19 -7.69 -10.49
C GLU A 13 -13.18 -8.84 -10.77
N LYS A 14 -12.05 -8.55 -11.40
CA LYS A 14 -10.96 -9.50 -11.70
C LYS A 14 -9.86 -9.50 -10.63
N LEU A 15 -9.91 -8.55 -9.70
CA LEU A 15 -8.97 -8.48 -8.60
C LEU A 15 -9.31 -9.55 -7.56
N SER A 16 -8.63 -10.69 -7.66
CA SER A 16 -8.67 -11.73 -6.64
C SER A 16 -7.99 -11.19 -5.38
N LEU A 17 -8.78 -10.70 -4.43
CA LEU A 17 -8.29 -10.14 -3.15
C LEU A 17 -8.83 -10.91 -1.93
N GLY A 18 -9.47 -12.06 -2.16
CA GLY A 18 -10.08 -12.86 -1.11
C GLY A 18 -9.04 -13.64 -0.29
N GLU A 19 -9.44 -14.13 0.87
CA GLU A 19 -8.54 -14.85 1.79
C GLU A 19 -7.84 -16.04 1.15
N THR A 20 -8.53 -16.80 0.31
CA THR A 20 -8.01 -17.99 -0.39
C THR A 20 -7.14 -17.68 -1.61
N THR A 21 -7.05 -16.42 -2.01
CA THR A 21 -6.24 -16.01 -3.16
C THR A 21 -4.74 -16.16 -2.84
N PRO A 22 -3.92 -16.70 -3.76
CA PRO A 22 -2.46 -16.72 -3.61
C PRO A 22 -1.87 -15.34 -3.32
N LEU A 23 -0.78 -15.33 -2.54
CA LEU A 23 -0.13 -14.08 -2.09
C LEU A 23 0.29 -13.17 -3.26
N GLU A 24 0.89 -13.75 -4.30
CA GLU A 24 1.34 -13.02 -5.49
C GLU A 24 0.17 -12.36 -6.22
N GLU A 25 -0.95 -13.06 -6.37
CA GLU A 25 -2.17 -12.52 -6.97
C GLU A 25 -2.75 -11.37 -6.14
N LYS A 26 -2.71 -11.46 -4.79
CA LYS A 26 -3.12 -10.36 -3.90
C LYS A 26 -2.24 -9.13 -4.07
N ILE A 27 -0.92 -9.31 -4.16
CA ILE A 27 0.06 -8.23 -4.34
C ILE A 27 -0.16 -7.54 -5.69
N THR A 28 -0.18 -8.32 -6.77
CA THR A 28 -0.42 -7.82 -8.13
C THR A 28 -1.78 -7.13 -8.22
N GLY A 29 -2.79 -7.70 -7.55
CA GLY A 29 -4.12 -7.14 -7.52
C GLY A 29 -4.19 -5.79 -6.81
N LEU A 30 -3.58 -5.67 -5.63
CA LEU A 30 -3.55 -4.41 -4.89
C LEU A 30 -2.78 -3.32 -5.67
N LEU A 31 -1.64 -3.66 -6.26
CA LEU A 31 -0.86 -2.72 -7.08
C LEU A 31 -1.66 -2.27 -8.31
N GLY A 32 -2.31 -3.19 -9.01
CA GLY A 32 -3.12 -2.88 -10.18
C GLY A 32 -4.30 -1.95 -9.85
N LEU A 33 -4.96 -2.19 -8.71
CA LEU A 33 -6.04 -1.33 -8.20
C LEU A 33 -5.55 0.10 -7.95
N VAL A 34 -4.40 0.26 -7.29
CA VAL A 34 -3.89 1.57 -6.89
C VAL A 34 -3.30 2.33 -8.08
N LEU A 35 -2.57 1.63 -8.98
CA LEU A 35 -1.89 2.25 -10.11
C LEU A 35 -2.83 2.57 -11.28
N TYR A 36 -3.85 1.74 -11.51
CA TYR A 36 -4.68 1.81 -12.72
C TYR A 36 -6.19 1.79 -12.45
N GLY A 37 -6.63 1.55 -11.22
CA GLY A 37 -8.04 1.62 -10.87
C GLY A 37 -8.53 3.07 -10.84
N GLU A 38 -9.84 3.24 -11.00
CA GLU A 38 -10.51 4.55 -10.93
C GLU A 38 -11.15 4.80 -9.55
N ASP A 39 -11.31 3.75 -8.74
CA ASP A 39 -11.97 3.79 -7.44
C ASP A 39 -10.95 3.97 -6.30
N TYR A 40 -10.74 5.24 -5.92
CA TYR A 40 -9.89 5.60 -4.80
C TYR A 40 -10.35 4.98 -3.48
N ASP A 41 -11.67 4.91 -3.24
CA ASP A 41 -12.19 4.46 -1.95
C ASP A 41 -11.93 2.96 -1.78
N LEU A 42 -12.14 2.17 -2.84
CA LEU A 42 -11.78 0.75 -2.87
C LEU A 42 -10.26 0.56 -2.74
N ALA A 43 -9.46 1.37 -3.43
CA ALA A 43 -7.99 1.30 -3.34
C ALA A 43 -7.48 1.60 -1.92
N MET A 44 -8.07 2.60 -1.26
CA MET A 44 -7.79 2.93 0.14
C MET A 44 -8.23 1.80 1.09
N GLU A 45 -9.46 1.29 0.93
CA GLU A 45 -10.00 0.20 1.75
C GLU A 45 -9.10 -1.03 1.69
N LYS A 46 -8.72 -1.48 0.49
CA LYS A 46 -7.88 -2.67 0.32
C LYS A 46 -6.45 -2.48 0.78
N SER A 47 -5.90 -1.28 0.63
CA SER A 47 -4.59 -0.95 1.20
C SER A 47 -4.64 -1.01 2.74
N LEU A 48 -5.69 -0.48 3.37
CA LEU A 48 -5.88 -0.56 4.82
C LEU A 48 -6.05 -2.02 5.29
N GLU A 49 -6.88 -2.81 4.61
CA GLU A 49 -7.08 -4.22 4.92
C GLU A 49 -5.74 -4.97 4.92
N PHE A 50 -4.97 -4.85 3.83
CA PHE A 50 -3.72 -5.60 3.64
C PHE A 50 -2.58 -5.10 4.52
N SER A 51 -2.60 -3.83 4.92
CA SER A 51 -1.64 -3.28 5.89
C SER A 51 -1.76 -3.88 7.30
N ASN A 52 -2.89 -4.53 7.60
CA ASN A 52 -3.10 -5.27 8.85
C ASN A 52 -2.79 -6.77 8.73
N SER A 53 -2.33 -7.23 7.56
CA SER A 53 -1.98 -8.64 7.34
C SER A 53 -0.86 -9.11 8.27
N PRO A 54 -0.89 -10.36 8.78
CA PRO A 54 0.26 -10.96 9.46
C PRO A 54 1.42 -11.25 8.49
N ASP A 55 1.16 -11.30 7.19
CA ASP A 55 2.18 -11.52 6.15
C ASP A 55 2.89 -10.19 5.83
N ASN A 56 4.19 -10.11 6.11
CA ASN A 56 4.98 -8.90 5.90
C ASN A 56 5.17 -8.52 4.42
N LEU A 57 5.08 -9.48 3.48
CA LEU A 57 5.13 -9.17 2.06
C LEU A 57 3.86 -8.43 1.62
N LEU A 58 2.70 -8.93 2.05
CA LEU A 58 1.41 -8.29 1.78
C LEU A 58 1.29 -6.93 2.47
N LYS A 59 1.67 -6.87 3.75
CA LYS A 59 1.72 -5.62 4.53
C LYS A 59 2.64 -4.58 3.90
N GLY A 60 3.84 -4.99 3.52
CA GLY A 60 4.79 -4.11 2.85
C GLY A 60 4.27 -3.61 1.50
N CYS A 61 3.57 -4.45 0.73
CA CYS A 61 2.89 -4.01 -0.50
C CYS A 61 1.85 -2.91 -0.21
N ALA A 62 1.06 -3.06 0.85
CA ALA A 62 0.10 -2.04 1.27
C ALA A 62 0.77 -0.72 1.68
N PHE A 63 1.94 -0.76 2.32
CA PHE A 63 2.68 0.46 2.66
C PHE A 63 3.10 1.23 1.40
N ILE A 64 3.68 0.55 0.41
CA ILE A 64 3.99 1.16 -0.89
C ILE A 64 2.74 1.74 -1.55
N CYS A 65 1.61 1.04 -1.44
CA CYS A 65 0.33 1.52 -1.97
C CYS A 65 -0.15 2.81 -1.31
N PHE A 66 0.09 3.04 -0.02
CA PHE A 66 -0.19 4.34 0.61
C PHE A 66 0.63 5.49 -0.01
N GLY A 67 1.92 5.24 -0.32
CA GLY A 67 2.75 6.19 -1.05
C GLY A 67 2.22 6.49 -2.45
N HIS A 68 1.79 5.44 -3.16
CA HIS A 68 1.17 5.59 -4.48
C HIS A 68 -0.17 6.34 -4.43
N LEU A 69 -1.01 6.08 -3.42
CA LEU A 69 -2.27 6.81 -3.22
C LEU A 69 -1.99 8.30 -3.01
N ALA A 70 -1.02 8.64 -2.14
CA ALA A 70 -0.59 10.02 -1.94
C ALA A 70 -0.09 10.66 -3.25
N ARG A 71 0.74 9.94 -4.02
CA ARG A 71 1.31 10.42 -5.29
C ARG A 71 0.27 10.63 -6.40
N LEU A 72 -0.58 9.64 -6.62
CA LEU A 72 -1.49 9.59 -7.78
C LEU A 72 -2.77 10.38 -7.53
N TYR A 73 -3.29 10.35 -6.31
CA TYR A 73 -4.56 10.99 -5.98
C TYR A 73 -4.39 12.31 -5.21
N GLY A 74 -3.18 12.62 -4.71
CA GLY A 74 -2.93 13.82 -3.93
C GLY A 74 -3.67 13.85 -2.58
N LYS A 75 -4.14 12.68 -2.10
CA LYS A 75 -4.86 12.52 -0.84
C LYS A 75 -4.61 11.14 -0.24
N LEU A 76 -4.74 11.05 1.08
CA LEU A 76 -4.65 9.82 1.86
C LEU A 76 -5.41 10.01 3.18
N ASP A 77 -6.06 8.97 3.69
CA ASP A 77 -6.68 9.00 5.03
C ASP A 77 -5.60 8.82 6.12
N LEU A 78 -4.91 9.93 6.43
CA LEU A 78 -3.78 9.95 7.36
C LEU A 78 -4.16 9.53 8.78
N GLU A 79 -5.41 9.78 9.21
CA GLU A 79 -5.90 9.36 10.53
C GLU A 79 -5.87 7.84 10.71
N LYS A 80 -6.07 7.09 9.61
CA LYS A 80 -5.99 5.63 9.61
C LYS A 80 -4.58 5.10 9.36
N VAL A 81 -3.79 5.78 8.51
CA VAL A 81 -2.46 5.29 8.11
C VAL A 81 -1.40 5.52 9.19
N ILE A 82 -1.42 6.67 9.88
CA ILE A 82 -0.41 6.99 10.90
C ILE A 82 -0.35 5.94 12.03
N PRO A 83 -1.47 5.50 12.64
CA PRO A 83 -1.43 4.45 13.65
C PRO A 83 -0.78 3.14 13.17
N ILE A 84 -0.96 2.80 11.89
CA ILE A 84 -0.41 1.57 11.30
C ILE A 84 1.11 1.67 11.19
N PHE A 85 1.65 2.79 10.74
CA PHE A 85 3.11 2.99 10.72
C PHE A 85 3.70 3.05 12.13
N LYS A 86 3.04 3.74 13.08
CA LYS A 86 3.48 3.74 14.48
C LYS A 86 3.50 2.34 15.09
N ALA A 87 2.53 1.49 14.77
CA ALA A 87 2.50 0.11 15.23
C ALA A 87 3.64 -0.76 14.64
N ASN A 88 4.20 -0.39 13.49
CA ASN A 88 5.26 -1.14 12.80
C ASN A 88 6.63 -0.43 12.86
N GLN A 89 6.76 0.70 13.57
CA GLN A 89 7.99 1.52 13.61
C GLN A 89 9.21 0.79 14.18
N HIS A 90 8.99 -0.27 14.96
CA HIS A 90 10.03 -1.08 15.58
C HIS A 90 10.12 -2.50 14.98
N THR A 91 9.62 -2.70 13.76
CA THR A 91 9.75 -4.00 13.09
C THR A 91 11.22 -4.39 12.91
N GLU A 92 11.54 -5.65 13.20
CA GLU A 92 12.87 -6.23 12.95
C GLU A 92 13.02 -6.69 11.49
N ASP A 93 11.94 -6.71 10.70
CA ASP A 93 11.98 -7.05 9.28
C ASP A 93 12.56 -5.86 8.48
N PRO A 94 13.79 -5.97 7.95
CA PRO A 94 14.44 -4.88 7.24
C PRO A 94 13.75 -4.54 5.91
N VAL A 95 13.08 -5.50 5.27
CA VAL A 95 12.36 -5.27 4.01
C VAL A 95 11.10 -4.47 4.28
N LEU A 96 10.35 -4.86 5.32
CA LEU A 96 9.15 -4.12 5.72
C LEU A 96 9.51 -2.70 6.17
N LYS A 97 10.61 -2.55 6.94
CA LYS A 97 11.12 -1.25 7.36
C LYS A 97 11.44 -0.34 6.17
N GLY A 98 12.20 -0.84 5.18
CA GLY A 98 12.53 -0.06 3.98
C GLY A 98 11.28 0.40 3.21
N LYS A 99 10.30 -0.49 3.02
CA LYS A 99 9.03 -0.13 2.36
C LYS A 99 8.22 0.92 3.13
N MET A 100 8.27 0.88 4.46
CA MET A 100 7.63 1.89 5.31
C MET A 100 8.33 3.25 5.19
N GLU A 101 9.66 3.28 5.16
CA GLU A 101 10.45 4.50 4.95
C GLU A 101 10.16 5.12 3.57
N ASP A 102 10.11 4.31 2.52
CA ASP A 102 9.76 4.74 1.17
C ASP A 102 8.34 5.35 1.13
N ALA A 103 7.37 4.67 1.75
CA ALA A 103 6.00 5.15 1.81
C ALA A 103 5.86 6.46 2.58
N ILE A 104 6.54 6.60 3.73
CA ILE A 104 6.56 7.85 4.51
C ILE A 104 7.14 8.99 3.67
N SER A 105 8.23 8.73 2.93
CA SER A 105 8.85 9.72 2.05
C SER A 105 7.88 10.19 0.96
N ASP A 106 7.20 9.26 0.28
CA ASP A 106 6.19 9.60 -0.73
C ASP A 106 5.04 10.43 -0.13
N ILE A 107 4.48 9.99 1.00
CA ILE A 107 3.36 10.68 1.67
C ILE A 107 3.76 12.11 2.05
N THR A 108 4.93 12.26 2.68
CA THR A 108 5.47 13.56 3.11
C THR A 108 5.65 14.48 1.89
N PHE A 109 6.25 13.96 0.82
CA PHE A 109 6.53 14.73 -0.39
C PHE A 109 5.26 15.16 -1.13
N PHE A 110 4.34 14.23 -1.39
CA PHE A 110 3.16 14.49 -2.22
C PHE A 110 2.04 15.20 -1.47
N LEU A 111 1.87 14.96 -0.17
CA LEU A 111 0.85 15.64 0.64
C LEU A 111 1.37 16.89 1.36
N LYS A 112 2.68 17.16 1.31
CA LYS A 112 3.34 18.30 1.97
C LYS A 112 3.05 18.34 3.46
N VAL A 113 3.13 17.17 4.10
CA VAL A 113 2.95 17.01 5.53
C VAL A 113 4.30 16.70 6.17
N GLU A 114 4.66 17.42 7.21
CA GLU A 114 5.90 17.22 7.97
C GLU A 114 5.56 16.70 9.38
N ASP A 115 6.49 15.99 10.02
CA ASP A 115 6.44 15.56 11.43
C ASP A 115 5.30 14.62 11.88
N LEU A 116 4.46 14.10 10.98
CA LEU A 116 3.34 13.20 11.34
C LEU A 116 3.76 11.79 11.78
N PHE A 117 4.95 11.35 11.34
CA PHE A 117 5.46 9.99 11.54
C PHE A 117 6.63 9.92 12.54
N LEU A 118 6.92 11.03 13.22
CA LEU A 118 7.89 11.11 14.31
C LEU A 118 7.29 10.68 15.65
#